data_AF-A0A6P1MEG4-F1
#
_entry.id   AF-A0A6P1MEG4-F1
#
_cell.length_a   1.000
_cell.length_b   1.000
_cell.length_c   1.000
_cell.angle_alpha   90.00
_cell.angle_beta   90.00
_cell.angle_gamma   90.00
#
_symmetry.space_group_name_H-M   'P 1'
#
loop_
_entity.id
_entity.type
_entity.pdbx_description
1 polymer ?
#
loop_
_entity_poly.entity_id
_entity_poly.type
_entity_poly.pdbx_seq_one_letter_code
_entity_poly.pdbx_strand_id
1 'polypeptide(L)'
;MMPAEQWYEYQDSYKKYGFDMKPKKVRTVKQKKKSSVTSKDRVAMIFLTIVIGALCVSVIITTAYAASIKYNINDIIKKNEVITGEIENLTVQLNQANNIQAIEYKATTQLGMVNPDPNDFIYVTPKEKPAKDFALLLKEEAYN
;
A
#
# COMPACT_ATOMS: atom_id res chain seq x y z
N MET A 1 -44.73 -60.71 34.62
CA MET A 1 -46.21 -60.75 34.47
C MET A 1 -46.77 -61.22 35.80
N MET A 2 -47.81 -60.58 36.35
CA MET A 2 -48.37 -61.02 37.63
C MET A 2 -49.14 -62.34 37.45
N PRO A 3 -49.08 -63.27 38.43
CA PRO A 3 -49.85 -64.52 38.40
C PRO A 3 -51.36 -64.24 38.51
N ALA A 4 -52.17 -65.11 37.88
CA ALA A 4 -53.60 -64.88 37.66
C ALA A 4 -54.42 -64.71 38.96
N GLU A 5 -54.03 -65.41 40.03
CA GLU A 5 -54.71 -65.35 41.33
C GLU A 5 -54.59 -63.96 41.97
N GLN A 6 -53.38 -63.38 41.95
CA GLN A 6 -53.15 -62.03 42.46
C GLN A 6 -53.88 -60.97 41.65
N TRP A 7 -54.10 -61.22 40.36
CA TRP A 7 -54.86 -60.31 39.48
C TRP A 7 -56.35 -60.30 39.84
N TYR A 8 -56.88 -61.45 40.23
CA TYR A 8 -58.28 -61.59 40.62
C TYR A 8 -58.56 -60.93 41.98
N GLU A 9 -57.70 -61.16 42.98
CA GLU A 9 -57.79 -60.50 44.28
C GLU A 9 -57.63 -58.98 44.16
N TYR A 10 -56.74 -58.53 43.27
CA TYR A 10 -56.56 -57.12 42.98
C TYR A 10 -57.88 -56.51 42.50
N GLN A 11 -58.58 -57.13 41.54
CA GLN A 11 -59.87 -56.62 41.05
C GLN A 11 -60.98 -56.65 42.11
N ASP A 12 -61.04 -57.68 42.95
CA ASP A 12 -62.11 -57.82 43.95
C ASP A 12 -61.97 -56.79 45.09
N SER A 13 -60.72 -56.43 45.44
CA SER A 13 -60.43 -55.35 46.40
C SER A 13 -61.00 -54.00 45.98
N TYR A 14 -61.10 -53.72 44.68
CA TYR A 14 -61.68 -52.48 44.14
C TYR A 14 -63.20 -52.45 44.17
N LYS A 15 -63.87 -53.60 44.22
CA LYS A 15 -65.34 -53.67 44.30
C LYS A 15 -65.87 -53.47 45.73
N LYS A 16 -65.10 -53.90 46.74
CA LYS A 16 -65.50 -53.86 48.15
C LYS A 16 -65.69 -52.44 48.70
N TYR A 17 -64.99 -51.47 48.12
CA TYR A 17 -65.13 -50.06 48.46
C TYR A 17 -65.84 -49.39 47.29
N GLY A 18 -67.15 -49.15 47.41
CA GLY A 18 -68.05 -48.71 46.34
C GLY A 18 -67.81 -47.29 45.79
N PHE A 19 -66.60 -47.02 45.33
CA PHE A 19 -66.19 -45.83 44.60
C PHE A 19 -65.19 -46.28 43.54
N ASP A 20 -65.39 -45.90 42.27
CA ASP A 20 -64.50 -46.22 41.14
C ASP A 20 -63.05 -45.73 41.39
N MET A 21 -62.28 -46.50 42.16
CA MET A 21 -60.87 -46.27 42.42
C MET A 21 -60.08 -46.78 41.23
N LYS A 22 -60.09 -46.01 40.14
CA LYS A 22 -59.13 -46.20 39.04
C LYS A 22 -57.71 -46.13 39.63
N PRO A 23 -56.77 -47.00 39.23
CA PRO A 23 -55.41 -46.97 39.75
C PRO A 23 -54.85 -45.56 39.59
N LYS A 24 -54.25 -45.02 40.66
CA LYS A 24 -53.66 -43.69 40.69
C LYS A 24 -52.70 -43.57 39.50
N LYS A 25 -53.12 -42.85 38.45
CA LYS A 25 -52.27 -42.58 37.29
C LYS A 25 -51.00 -41.97 37.85
N VAL A 26 -49.87 -42.65 37.67
CA VAL A 26 -48.56 -42.11 38.04
C VAL A 26 -48.48 -40.77 37.33
N ARG A 27 -48.45 -39.67 38.09
CA ARG A 27 -48.22 -38.35 37.51
C ARG A 27 -46.84 -38.44 36.89
N THR A 28 -46.76 -38.64 35.57
CA THR A 28 -45.54 -38.35 34.83
C THR A 28 -45.28 -36.88 35.08
N VAL A 29 -44.38 -36.58 36.00
CA VAL A 29 -43.83 -35.25 36.16
C VAL A 29 -43.20 -34.98 34.81
N LYS A 30 -43.92 -34.25 33.95
CA LYS A 30 -43.34 -33.74 32.71
C LYS A 30 -42.16 -32.91 33.19
N GLN A 31 -40.95 -33.45 33.08
CA GLN A 31 -39.74 -32.69 33.35
C GLN A 31 -39.80 -31.51 32.39
N LYS A 32 -40.11 -30.32 32.92
CA LYS A 32 -40.04 -29.09 32.14
C LYS A 32 -38.59 -29.01 31.68
N LYS A 33 -38.35 -29.18 30.37
CA LYS A 33 -37.03 -28.93 29.78
C LYS A 33 -36.64 -27.52 30.20
N LYS A 34 -35.71 -27.39 31.15
CA LYS A 34 -35.10 -26.11 31.46
C LYS A 34 -34.38 -25.69 30.19
N SER A 35 -34.92 -24.72 29.46
CA SER A 35 -34.15 -24.10 28.38
C SER A 35 -32.91 -23.51 29.03
N SER A 36 -31.75 -24.07 28.71
CA SER A 36 -30.44 -23.70 29.29
C SER A 36 -30.00 -22.27 28.94
N VAL A 37 -30.81 -21.52 28.20
CA VAL A 37 -30.45 -20.21 27.67
C VAL A 37 -31.17 -19.15 28.49
N THR A 38 -30.39 -18.42 29.26
CA THR A 38 -30.89 -17.31 30.07
C THR A 38 -31.15 -16.10 29.17
N SER A 39 -32.04 -15.19 29.56
CA SER A 39 -32.37 -14.01 28.72
C SER A 39 -31.15 -13.14 28.40
N LYS A 40 -30.15 -13.13 29.29
CA LYS A 40 -28.85 -12.45 29.08
C LYS A 40 -28.04 -13.08 27.95
N ASP A 41 -28.09 -14.40 27.80
CA ASP A 41 -27.36 -15.11 26.73
C ASP A 41 -27.96 -14.78 25.36
N ARG A 42 -29.29 -14.61 25.29
CA ARG A 42 -29.96 -14.18 24.04
C ARG A 42 -29.57 -12.77 23.63
N VAL A 43 -29.45 -11.86 24.60
CA VAL A 43 -28.99 -10.48 24.34
C VAL A 43 -27.52 -10.47 23.92
N ALA A 44 -26.67 -11.26 24.57
CA ALA A 44 -25.26 -11.40 24.20
C ALA A 44 -25.10 -11.97 22.78
N MET A 45 -25.91 -12.95 22.39
CA MET A 45 -25.93 -13.50 21.03
C MET A 45 -26.34 -12.45 19.99
N ILE A 46 -27.38 -11.65 20.25
CA ILE A 46 -27.80 -10.56 19.36
C ILE A 46 -26.70 -9.51 19.25
N PHE A 47 -26.09 -9.10 20.36
CA PHE A 47 -24.99 -8.15 20.37
C PHE A 47 -23.78 -8.66 19.56
N LEU A 48 -23.40 -9.93 19.75
CA LEU A 48 -22.33 -10.57 18.99
C LEU A 48 -22.61 -10.55 17.49
N THR A 49 -23.84 -10.86 17.07
CA THR A 49 -24.22 -10.82 15.65
C THR A 49 -24.13 -9.41 15.06
N ILE A 50 -24.47 -8.37 15.83
CA ILE A 50 -24.34 -6.97 15.40
C ILE A 50 -22.86 -6.59 15.26
N VAL A 51 -22.01 -6.99 16.20
CA VAL A 51 -20.56 -6.72 16.15
C VAL A 51 -19.92 -7.41 14.95
N ILE A 52 -20.26 -8.67 14.69
CA ILE A 52 -19.78 -9.40 13.52
C ILE A 52 -20.27 -8.74 12.23
N GLY A 53 -21.53 -8.33 12.18
CA GLY A 53 -22.08 -7.58 11.04
C GLY A 53 -21.33 -6.28 10.78
N ALA A 54 -21.04 -5.51 11.83
CA ALA A 54 -20.26 -4.27 11.73
C ALA A 54 -18.83 -4.52 11.24
N LEU A 55 -18.18 -5.60 11.70
CA LEU A 55 -16.86 -6.02 11.22
C LEU A 55 -16.88 -6.40 9.73
N CYS A 56 -17.90 -7.13 9.28
CA CYS A 56 -18.01 -7.46 7.85
C CYS A 56 -18.15 -6.21 6.99
N VAL A 57 -18.96 -5.23 7.41
CA VAL A 57 -19.12 -3.97 6.69
C VAL A 57 -17.82 -3.16 6.67
N SER A 58 -17.09 -3.10 7.79
CA SER A 58 -15.82 -2.36 7.85
C SER A 58 -14.76 -2.97 6.92
N VAL A 59 -14.71 -4.30 6.79
CA VAL A 59 -13.81 -4.98 5.84
C VAL A 59 -14.14 -4.61 4.39
N ILE A 60 -15.43 -4.54 4.03
CA ILE A 60 -15.85 -4.15 2.67
C ILE A 60 -15.42 -2.70 2.38
N ILE A 61 -15.63 -1.78 3.32
CA ILE A 61 -15.24 -0.38 3.16
C ILE A 61 -13.71 -0.27 3.02
N THR A 62 -12.96 -0.95 3.88
CA THR A 62 -11.49 -0.92 3.87
C THR A 62 -10.93 -1.48 2.57
N THR A 63 -11.51 -2.56 2.04
CA THR A 63 -11.08 -3.14 0.75
C THR A 63 -11.39 -2.20 -0.42
N ALA A 64 -12.53 -1.50 -0.41
CA ALA A 64 -12.84 -0.48 -1.42
C ALA A 64 -11.86 0.69 -1.38
N TYR A 65 -11.53 1.22 -0.20
CA TYR A 65 -10.50 2.26 -0.06
C TYR A 65 -9.11 1.76 -0.47
N ALA A 66 -8.75 0.53 -0.12
CA ALA A 66 -7.48 -0.06 -0.55
C ALA A 66 -7.39 -0.19 -2.07
N ALA A 67 -8.48 -0.49 -2.76
CA ALA A 67 -8.53 -0.50 -4.23
C ALA A 67 -8.30 0.90 -4.82
N SER A 68 -8.96 1.93 -4.29
CA SER A 68 -8.75 3.32 -4.71
C SER A 68 -7.31 3.79 -4.44
N ILE A 69 -6.73 3.45 -3.30
CA ILE A 69 -5.34 3.77 -2.96
C ILE A 69 -4.37 3.08 -3.94
N LYS A 70 -4.59 1.80 -4.26
CA LYS A 70 -3.78 1.08 -5.25
C LYS A 70 -3.85 1.74 -6.64
N TYR A 71 -5.03 2.21 -7.05
CA TYR A 71 -5.18 2.94 -8.31
C TYR A 71 -4.34 4.22 -8.32
N ASN A 72 -4.44 5.02 -7.25
CA ASN A 72 -3.67 6.26 -7.11
C ASN A 72 -2.16 6.00 -7.09
N ILE A 73 -1.71 4.94 -6.42
CA ILE A 73 -0.31 4.53 -6.42
C ILE A 73 0.17 4.22 -7.84
N ASN A 74 -0.59 3.44 -8.60
CA ASN A 74 -0.22 3.10 -9.97
C ASN A 74 -0.19 4.33 -10.89
N ASP A 75 -1.11 5.28 -10.69
CA ASP A 75 -1.10 6.54 -11.43
C ASP A 75 0.15 7.38 -11.11
N ILE A 76 0.53 7.47 -9.84
CA ILE A 76 1.76 8.16 -9.41
C ILE A 76 3.01 7.47 -9.97
N ILE A 77 3.05 6.13 -9.97
CA ILE A 77 4.17 5.37 -10.54
C ILE A 77 4.31 5.67 -12.04
N LYS A 78 3.20 5.66 -12.79
CA LYS A 78 3.21 6.00 -14.22
C LYS A 78 3.71 7.42 -14.47
N LYS A 79 3.25 8.38 -13.66
CA LYS A 79 3.73 9.77 -13.76
C LYS A 79 5.23 9.88 -13.50
N ASN A 80 5.75 9.17 -12.50
CA ASN A 80 7.20 9.12 -12.25
C ASN A 80 7.96 8.50 -13.42
N GLU A 81 7.47 7.39 -13.99
CA GLU A 81 8.09 6.74 -15.14
C GLU A 81 8.16 7.67 -16.35
N VAL A 82 7.08 8.42 -16.63
CA VAL A 82 7.07 9.45 -17.69
C VAL A 82 8.11 10.53 -17.43
N ILE A 83 8.17 11.08 -16.20
CA ILE A 83 9.16 12.11 -15.84
C ILE A 83 10.59 11.57 -15.99
N THR A 84 10.85 10.34 -15.58
CA THR A 84 12.16 9.70 -15.75
C THR A 84 12.51 9.54 -17.23
N GLY A 85 11.56 9.12 -18.07
CA GLY A 85 11.77 9.03 -19.52
C GLY A 85 12.04 10.40 -20.17
N GLU A 86 11.38 11.46 -19.70
CA GLU A 86 11.65 12.83 -20.15
C GLU A 86 13.08 13.28 -19.76
N ILE A 87 13.51 12.99 -18.53
CA ILE A 87 14.87 13.27 -18.06
C ILE A 87 15.91 12.52 -18.91
N GLU A 88 15.68 11.24 -19.20
CA GLU A 88 16.56 10.43 -20.04
C GLU A 88 16.64 10.99 -21.47
N ASN A 89 15.50 11.36 -22.06
CA ASN A 89 15.46 11.98 -23.39
C ASN A 89 16.21 13.32 -23.40
N LEU A 90 15.98 14.18 -22.42
CA LEU A 90 16.70 15.45 -22.25
C LEU A 90 18.20 15.21 -22.08
N THR A 91 18.58 14.18 -21.32
CA THR A 91 19.99 13.80 -21.12
C THR A 91 20.63 13.34 -22.43
N VAL A 92 19.92 12.54 -23.23
CA VAL A 92 20.40 12.11 -24.56
C VAL A 92 20.56 13.31 -25.48
N GLN A 93 19.59 14.22 -25.53
CA GLN A 93 19.67 15.45 -26.33
C GLN A 93 20.83 16.33 -25.87
N LEU A 94 21.06 16.45 -24.56
CA LEU A 94 22.19 17.17 -24.01
C LEU A 94 23.51 16.53 -24.39
N ASN A 95 23.64 15.20 -24.31
CA ASN A 95 24.85 14.49 -24.73
C ASN A 95 25.10 14.60 -26.24
N GLN A 96 24.04 14.65 -27.05
CA GLN A 96 24.15 14.91 -28.49
C GLN A 96 24.59 16.34 -28.78
N ALA A 97 24.01 17.32 -28.09
CA ALA A 97 24.39 18.73 -28.24
C ALA A 97 25.80 19.03 -27.67
N ASN A 98 26.19 18.32 -26.62
CA ASN A 98 27.49 18.42 -25.96
C ASN A 98 28.52 17.45 -26.57
N ASN A 99 28.16 16.72 -27.63
CA ASN A 99 29.13 16.00 -28.44
C ASN A 99 30.08 17.05 -29.05
N ILE A 100 31.38 16.89 -28.81
CA ILE A 100 32.45 17.76 -29.32
C ILE A 100 32.26 18.05 -30.82
N GLN A 101 31.78 17.08 -31.60
CA GLN A 101 31.50 17.25 -33.02
C GLN A 101 30.36 18.24 -33.31
N ALA A 102 29.31 18.25 -32.50
CA ALA A 102 28.20 19.19 -32.63
C ALA A 102 28.61 20.61 -32.21
N ILE A 103 29.44 20.71 -31.16
CA ILE A 103 30.02 21.97 -30.71
C ILE A 103 30.96 22.53 -31.79
N GLU A 104 31.85 21.72 -32.33
CA GLU A 104 32.79 22.09 -33.39
C GLU A 104 32.06 22.52 -34.65
N TYR A 105 31.03 21.78 -35.08
CA TYR A 105 30.20 22.15 -36.22
C TYR A 105 29.53 23.51 -36.03
N LYS A 106 28.96 23.77 -34.85
CA LYS A 106 28.31 25.06 -34.55
C LYS A 106 29.35 26.19 -34.46
N ALA A 107 30.48 25.94 -33.82
CA ALA A 107 31.57 26.91 -33.69
C ALA A 107 32.13 27.31 -35.06
N THR A 108 32.40 26.34 -35.93
CA THR A 108 32.96 26.59 -37.26
C THR A 108 31.94 27.17 -38.24
N THR A 109 30.71 26.64 -38.27
CA THR A 109 29.72 27.00 -39.28
C THR A 109 28.91 28.25 -38.92
N GLN A 110 28.54 28.43 -37.64
CA GLN A 110 27.66 29.52 -37.22
C GLN A 110 28.41 30.68 -36.55
N LEU A 111 29.46 30.38 -35.80
CA LEU A 111 30.24 31.38 -35.05
C LEU A 111 31.51 31.80 -35.79
N GLY A 112 31.84 31.16 -36.92
CA GLY A 112 33.01 31.48 -37.73
C GLY A 112 34.34 31.19 -37.06
N MET A 113 34.36 30.33 -36.03
CA MET A 113 35.59 29.92 -35.37
C MET A 113 36.40 29.03 -36.32
N VAL A 114 37.71 29.26 -36.36
CA VAL A 114 38.64 28.49 -37.20
C VAL A 114 39.54 27.70 -36.27
N ASN A 115 39.81 26.44 -36.60
CA ASN A 115 40.73 25.62 -35.83
C ASN A 115 42.16 26.11 -36.12
N PRO A 116 42.93 26.58 -35.11
CA PRO A 116 44.26 27.14 -35.34
C PRO A 116 45.24 26.09 -35.84
N ASP A 117 46.16 26.50 -36.71
CA ASP A 117 47.24 25.65 -37.17
C ASP A 117 48.31 25.51 -36.06
N PRO A 118 49.04 24.38 -35.97
CA PRO A 118 50.17 24.24 -35.04
C PRO A 118 51.20 25.38 -35.10
N ASN A 119 51.27 26.14 -36.19
CA ASN A 119 52.14 27.30 -36.33
C ASN A 119 51.58 28.60 -35.72
N ASP A 120 50.30 28.65 -35.35
CA ASP A 120 49.65 29.83 -34.74
C ASP A 120 49.88 29.92 -33.21
N PHE A 121 50.51 28.91 -32.62
CA PHE A 121 50.78 28.85 -31.18
C PHE A 121 52.07 29.60 -30.82
N ILE A 122 51.93 30.72 -30.10
CA ILE A 122 53.08 31.42 -29.51
C ILE A 122 53.25 30.96 -28.05
N TYR A 123 54.33 30.24 -27.78
CA TYR A 123 54.67 29.81 -26.43
C TYR A 123 55.44 30.90 -25.69
N VAL A 124 54.86 31.43 -24.60
CA VAL A 124 55.55 32.38 -23.73
C VAL A 124 56.49 31.62 -22.81
N THR A 125 57.77 31.54 -23.17
CA THR A 125 58.81 31.01 -22.29
C THR A 125 59.22 32.04 -21.22
N PRO A 126 59.30 31.68 -19.92
CA PRO A 126 59.69 32.60 -18.85
C PRO A 126 61.13 33.14 -18.91
N LYS A 127 61.91 32.72 -19.91
CA LYS A 127 63.37 32.90 -19.92
C LYS A 127 63.86 34.17 -20.60
N GLU A 128 62.98 34.98 -21.18
CA GLU A 128 63.37 36.28 -21.73
C GLU A 128 62.47 37.37 -21.15
N LYS A 129 62.82 37.79 -19.93
CA LYS A 129 62.47 39.16 -19.52
C LYS A 129 63.13 40.09 -20.55
N PRO A 130 62.40 41.02 -21.18
CA PRO A 130 63.02 41.99 -22.07
C PRO A 130 64.14 42.71 -21.31
N ALA A 131 65.34 42.77 -21.90
CA ALA A 131 66.53 43.32 -21.26
C ALA A 131 66.41 44.81 -20.89
N LYS A 132 65.42 45.50 -21.47
CA LYS A 132 65.04 46.87 -21.11
C LYS A 132 63.57 46.88 -20.70
N ASP A 133 63.32 47.45 -19.52
CA ASP A 133 61.99 47.76 -19.05
C ASP A 133 61.28 48.66 -20.08
N PHE A 134 60.05 48.33 -20.46
CA PHE A 134 59.29 49.03 -21.51
C PHE A 134 59.16 50.54 -21.20
N ALA A 135 59.10 50.87 -19.92
CA ALA A 135 59.11 52.25 -19.42
C ALA A 135 60.39 53.03 -19.77
N LEU A 136 61.55 52.36 -19.82
CA LEU A 136 62.82 52.99 -20.20
C LEU A 136 62.89 53.26 -21.71
N LEU A 137 62.37 52.34 -22.54
CA LEU A 137 62.30 52.55 -23.99
C LEU A 137 61.39 53.72 -24.37
N LEU A 138 60.21 53.82 -23.74
CA LEU A 138 59.31 54.96 -23.97
C LEU A 138 59.94 56.30 -23.59
N LYS A 139 60.76 56.32 -22.54
CA LYS A 139 61.46 57.53 -22.11
C LYS A 139 62.59 57.91 -23.07
N GLU A 140 63.33 56.92 -23.59
CA GLU A 140 64.43 57.17 -24.54
C GLU A 140 63.91 57.75 -25.87
N GLU A 141 62.78 57.25 -26.38
CA GLU A 141 62.13 57.75 -27.60
C GLU A 141 61.47 59.12 -27.40
N ALA A 142 60.89 59.40 -26.23
CA ALA A 142 60.18 60.65 -25.96
C ALA A 142 61.10 61.86 -25.68
N TYR A 143 62.37 61.60 -25.35
CA TYR A 143 63.35 62.64 -25.01
C TYR A 143 64.53 62.71 -26.00
N ASN A 144 64.44 62.01 -27.15
CA ASN A 144 65.29 62.21 -28.33
C ASN A 144 64.64 63.17 -29.33
#